data_AF-A0A2E7UN01-F1
#
_entry.id   AF-A0A2E7UN01-F1
#
_cell.length_a   1.000
_cell.length_b   1.000
_cell.length_c   1.000
_cell.angle_alpha   90.00
_cell.angle_beta   90.00
_cell.angle_gamma   90.00
#
_symmetry.space_group_name_H-M   'P 1'
#
loop_
_entity.id
_entity.type
_entity.pdbx_description
1 polymer ?
#
loop_
_entity_poly.entity_id
_entity_poly.type
_entity_poly.pdbx_seq_one_letter_code
_entity_poly.pdbx_strand_id
1 'polypeptide(L)'
;MTSNPATRRTVVQGLLALCAVGCNRSAPRLDGSGRAPSDRMAAEFSFDGNRPGLDQGQKSPPLPPELEIWDWDAGGFVGDPIWYGEHDWDGVRMRLMGHLAWLGRERARLVSRRGELDAARSEIVQAQRDLQRAAPRRRNGVAASLHRTLVHAMARDVAIFDSLRGTPVPIADDAAAVIGSAIVRQDPSRLLARLESAPPALDIDEFQNFDERHKLRVKQWAAWGTIGDPIGLVPNWGYFNRRVWLRIHRGLVDRSQAIQATTSPKATLVALATTAPEEAVPIEVDDLASLPTGDSLIDTVAAPGPRAIGRLWMMGDDDGAYMDWLAVLAEQLSGLADADPSGVVTAIRTAVAALNQHTHGSRFYNVKQLRNAGVRVLASRGHHAEAAKLLADQRPLHNQDWACPNRAGILRSLEARTAMASGDLESAAAALEEASNLARTFLKNVAQAEQTPGHGLKPPGFGPPPPGARPPQQKQR
;
A
#
# COMPACT_ATOMS: atom_id res chain seq x y z
N MET A 1 49.21 -51.81 3.00
CA MET A 1 50.17 -52.11 4.08
C MET A 1 50.64 -50.77 4.61
N THR A 2 50.32 -50.25 5.79
CA THR A 2 49.76 -50.69 7.09
C THR A 2 49.23 -49.38 7.73
N SER A 3 47.91 -49.16 7.86
CA SER A 3 47.07 -49.43 9.03
C SER A 3 47.41 -48.68 10.34
N ASN A 4 46.60 -47.63 10.62
CA ASN A 4 45.96 -47.22 11.91
C ASN A 4 46.81 -46.96 13.19
N PRO A 5 46.33 -46.22 14.23
CA PRO A 5 44.91 -45.95 14.55
C PRO A 5 44.53 -44.52 14.99
N ALA A 6 43.23 -44.25 14.86
CA ALA A 6 42.51 -43.27 15.67
C ALA A 6 42.42 -43.72 17.14
N THR A 7 42.58 -42.78 18.08
CA THR A 7 42.08 -42.92 19.45
C THR A 7 41.25 -41.72 19.83
N ARG A 8 39.95 -41.98 20.00
CA ARG A 8 38.97 -41.17 20.72
C ARG A 8 39.38 -41.07 22.20
N ARG A 9 39.39 -39.86 22.76
CA ARG A 9 38.85 -39.58 24.11
C ARG A 9 38.64 -38.07 24.29
N THR A 10 37.36 -37.72 24.24
CA THR A 10 36.70 -36.54 24.80
C THR A 10 37.11 -36.31 26.26
N VAL A 11 37.13 -35.04 26.71
CA VAL A 11 36.36 -34.53 27.88
C VAL A 11 36.85 -33.12 28.24
N VAL A 12 35.96 -32.15 27.93
CA VAL A 12 35.60 -30.98 28.76
C VAL A 12 36.73 -30.11 29.29
N GLN A 13 37.05 -29.04 28.56
CA GLN A 13 37.39 -27.71 29.12
C GLN A 13 37.63 -26.73 27.95
N GLY A 14 36.56 -26.06 27.50
CA GLY A 14 36.67 -25.09 26.40
C GLY A 14 35.36 -24.44 25.99
N LEU A 15 34.41 -24.30 26.92
CA LEU A 15 33.07 -23.72 26.67
C LEU A 15 32.56 -22.90 27.86
N LEU A 16 33.41 -22.08 28.47
CA LEU A 16 33.02 -21.16 29.56
C LEU A 16 33.73 -19.79 29.51
N ALA A 17 33.94 -19.23 28.32
CA ALA A 17 34.50 -17.87 28.19
C ALA A 17 33.94 -17.07 26.99
N LEU A 18 32.64 -17.23 26.68
CA LEU A 18 31.96 -16.46 25.62
C LEU A 18 30.48 -16.17 25.93
N CYS A 19 30.12 -16.05 27.22
CA CYS A 19 28.76 -15.72 27.67
C CYS A 19 28.67 -14.44 28.53
N ALA A 20 29.59 -13.49 28.40
CA ALA A 20 29.54 -12.27 29.21
C ALA A 20 29.94 -11.00 28.43
N VAL A 21 29.36 -10.82 27.25
CA VAL A 21 29.29 -9.50 26.61
C VAL A 21 27.82 -9.14 26.38
N GLY A 22 27.21 -8.53 27.40
CA GLY A 22 26.28 -7.42 27.20
C GLY A 22 24.87 -7.68 26.64
N CYS A 23 24.30 -8.88 26.70
CA CYS A 23 22.85 -9.05 26.51
C CYS A 23 22.09 -8.73 27.81
N ASN A 24 22.08 -7.46 28.21
CA ASN A 24 21.18 -6.99 29.26
C ASN A 24 20.73 -5.55 29.01
N ARG A 25 20.46 -5.19 27.75
CA ARG A 25 19.42 -4.20 27.49
C ARG A 25 18.12 -4.88 27.88
N SER A 26 17.67 -4.65 29.11
CA SER A 26 16.29 -4.89 29.47
C SER A 26 15.44 -4.27 28.36
N ALA A 27 14.57 -5.04 27.73
CA ALA A 27 13.57 -4.51 26.81
C ALA A 27 13.02 -3.22 27.44
N PRO A 28 12.88 -2.11 26.70
CA PRO A 28 12.43 -0.84 27.23
C PRO A 28 11.22 -1.14 28.11
N ARG A 29 11.41 -1.00 29.42
CA ARG A 29 10.34 -1.27 30.37
C ARG A 29 9.27 -0.30 29.94
N LEU A 30 8.14 -0.85 29.47
CA LEU A 30 6.89 -0.12 29.41
C LEU A 30 6.88 0.72 30.68
N ASP A 31 6.83 2.04 30.52
CA ASP A 31 6.48 2.85 31.68
C ASP A 31 5.21 2.21 32.29
N GLY A 32 5.00 2.33 33.60
CA GLY A 32 3.82 1.71 34.22
C GLY A 32 2.47 2.19 33.62
N SER A 33 2.49 3.10 32.63
CA SER A 33 1.33 3.64 31.95
C SER A 33 0.78 2.73 30.84
N GLY A 34 1.57 1.80 30.31
CA GLY A 34 1.15 0.94 29.19
C GLY A 34 0.97 1.68 27.85
N ARG A 35 1.47 2.92 27.73
CA ARG A 35 1.50 3.73 26.51
C ARG A 35 2.72 3.42 25.66
N ALA A 36 2.63 3.67 24.36
CA ALA A 36 3.82 3.76 23.52
C ALA A 36 4.65 5.00 23.97
N PRO A 37 5.97 4.89 24.11
CA PRO A 37 6.79 6.02 24.55
C PRO A 37 6.88 7.11 23.45
N SER A 38 7.10 8.35 23.87
CA SER A 38 7.37 9.50 23.00
C SER A 38 8.21 10.52 23.76
N ASP A 39 9.26 11.04 23.14
CA ASP A 39 10.08 12.13 23.70
C ASP A 39 9.42 13.51 23.56
N ARG A 40 8.27 13.57 22.88
CA ARG A 40 7.56 14.81 22.55
C ARG A 40 6.29 14.94 23.37
N MET A 41 5.92 16.18 23.69
CA MET A 41 4.65 16.45 24.36
C MET A 41 3.66 17.11 23.39
N ALA A 42 2.39 16.70 23.44
CA ALA A 42 1.34 17.30 22.61
C ALA A 42 1.23 18.83 22.83
N ALA A 43 1.46 19.29 24.06
CA ALA A 43 1.43 20.71 24.45
C ALA A 43 2.54 21.56 23.79
N GLU A 44 3.57 20.95 23.21
CA GLU A 44 4.66 21.65 22.51
C GLU A 44 4.33 21.90 21.03
N PHE A 45 3.22 21.34 20.53
CA PHE A 45 2.79 21.58 19.15
C PHE A 45 2.28 23.01 18.97
N SER A 46 2.72 23.66 17.89
CA SER A 46 2.22 24.97 17.47
C SER A 46 1.76 24.92 16.02
N PHE A 47 0.51 25.31 15.78
CA PHE A 47 -0.06 25.43 14.44
C PHE A 47 -0.26 26.91 14.10
N ASP A 48 0.46 27.40 13.08
CA ASP A 48 0.22 28.72 12.51
C ASP A 48 -0.87 28.63 11.42
N GLY A 49 -2.11 28.93 11.79
CA GLY A 49 -3.23 28.96 10.84
C GLY A 49 -3.18 30.11 9.83
N ASN A 50 -2.31 31.11 10.03
CA ASN A 50 -2.17 32.30 9.18
C ASN A 50 -0.97 32.21 8.22
N ARG A 51 -0.01 31.33 8.50
CA ARG A 51 1.00 30.88 7.54
C ARG A 51 0.81 29.39 7.32
N PRO A 52 0.02 28.98 6.32
CA PRO A 52 0.08 27.60 5.90
C PRO A 52 1.48 27.35 5.36
N GLY A 53 2.37 26.80 6.18
CA GLY A 53 3.54 26.04 5.73
C GLY A 53 3.16 24.77 4.95
N LEU A 54 1.93 24.71 4.42
CA LEU A 54 1.39 23.68 3.55
C LEU A 54 2.23 23.51 2.26
N ASP A 55 3.01 24.53 1.88
CA ASP A 55 3.94 24.48 0.74
C ASP A 55 5.37 23.99 1.09
N GLN A 56 5.76 23.88 2.37
CA GLN A 56 7.07 23.33 2.77
C GLN A 56 7.04 21.81 2.98
N GLY A 57 6.28 21.09 2.15
CA GLY A 57 6.19 19.63 2.22
C GLY A 57 5.47 19.07 3.45
N GLN A 58 4.90 19.93 4.30
CA GLN A 58 3.90 19.50 5.27
C GLN A 58 2.57 19.27 4.56
N LYS A 59 2.11 18.01 4.64
CA LYS A 59 0.79 17.52 4.23
C LYS A 59 -0.30 18.36 4.88
N SER A 60 -1.55 18.28 4.37
CA SER A 60 -2.76 18.63 5.13
C SER A 60 -2.55 18.36 6.61
N PRO A 61 -2.85 19.37 7.45
CA PRO A 61 -2.04 19.67 8.61
C PRO A 61 -1.77 18.43 9.45
N PRO A 62 -0.61 18.30 10.13
CA PRO A 62 -0.66 17.68 11.44
C PRO A 62 -1.68 18.50 12.22
N LEU A 63 -2.96 18.12 12.09
CA LEU A 63 -4.06 18.75 12.78
C LEU A 63 -3.63 18.72 14.24
N PRO A 64 -3.71 19.85 14.96
CA PRO A 64 -3.27 19.90 16.32
C PRO A 64 -3.74 18.67 17.09
N PRO A 65 -2.83 18.01 17.83
CA PRO A 65 -3.08 16.69 18.37
C PRO A 65 -4.37 16.61 19.21
N GLU A 66 -4.81 17.73 19.76
CA GLU A 66 -5.98 17.97 20.61
C GLU A 66 -7.27 18.43 19.89
N LEU A 67 -7.33 18.48 18.56
CA LEU A 67 -8.54 18.90 17.85
C LEU A 67 -9.69 17.89 17.99
N GLU A 68 -10.91 18.39 18.21
CA GLU A 68 -12.16 17.58 18.29
C GLU A 68 -12.42 16.73 17.05
N ILE A 69 -11.82 17.11 15.91
CA ILE A 69 -11.90 16.36 14.66
C ILE A 69 -11.37 14.92 14.78
N TRP A 70 -10.48 14.67 15.74
CA TRP A 70 -9.94 13.35 16.00
C TRP A 70 -10.95 12.38 16.61
N ASP A 71 -11.99 12.91 17.25
CA ASP A 71 -13.10 12.14 17.81
C ASP A 71 -14.28 12.05 16.84
N TRP A 72 -14.21 12.73 15.69
CA TRP A 72 -15.28 12.72 14.70
C TRP A 72 -15.22 11.49 13.79
N ASP A 73 -16.24 10.64 13.90
CA ASP A 73 -16.54 9.66 12.87
C ASP A 73 -17.39 10.31 11.77
N ALA A 74 -16.77 10.51 10.60
CA ALA A 74 -17.50 11.00 9.44
C ALA A 74 -18.62 10.03 9.04
N GLY A 75 -18.45 8.71 9.17
CA GLY A 75 -19.46 7.72 8.77
C GLY A 75 -19.90 7.80 7.30
N GLY A 76 -19.21 8.58 6.46
CA GLY A 76 -19.69 8.94 5.12
C GLY A 76 -18.72 9.82 4.32
N PHE A 77 -19.23 10.33 3.20
CA PHE A 77 -18.46 11.17 2.29
C PHE A 77 -18.27 12.59 2.84
N VAL A 78 -17.04 13.10 2.82
CA VAL A 78 -16.67 14.44 3.28
C VAL A 78 -16.61 15.38 2.08
N GLY A 79 -17.30 16.51 2.17
CA GLY A 79 -17.57 17.40 1.03
C GLY A 79 -16.44 18.33 0.60
N ASP A 80 -15.20 18.11 1.04
CA ASP A 80 -14.10 19.04 0.84
C ASP A 80 -12.75 18.31 0.66
N PRO A 81 -12.01 18.59 -0.44
CA PRO A 81 -10.77 17.89 -0.80
C PRO A 81 -9.65 18.03 0.24
N ILE A 82 -9.61 19.11 1.04
CA ILE A 82 -8.54 19.34 2.00
C ILE A 82 -8.46 18.24 3.06
N TRP A 83 -9.61 17.67 3.40
CA TRP A 83 -9.75 16.56 4.35
C TRP A 83 -9.24 15.25 3.78
N TYR A 84 -9.16 15.11 2.46
CA TYR A 84 -8.52 13.96 1.84
C TYR A 84 -7.00 14.11 1.69
N GLY A 85 -6.41 15.18 2.24
CA GLY A 85 -4.99 15.44 2.08
C GLY A 85 -4.63 16.19 0.80
N GLU A 86 -5.62 16.79 0.12
CA GLU A 86 -5.49 17.29 -1.27
C GLU A 86 -5.95 18.75 -1.40
N HIS A 87 -5.30 19.53 -2.26
CA HIS A 87 -5.66 20.94 -2.45
C HIS A 87 -6.98 21.13 -3.22
N ASP A 88 -7.40 20.10 -3.96
CA ASP A 88 -8.56 20.17 -4.85
C ASP A 88 -9.07 18.76 -5.23
N TRP A 89 -10.22 18.72 -5.91
CA TRP A 89 -10.83 17.47 -6.33
C TRP A 89 -10.04 16.71 -7.42
N ASP A 90 -9.16 17.35 -8.19
CA ASP A 90 -8.30 16.61 -9.13
C ASP A 90 -7.22 15.83 -8.38
N GLY A 91 -6.70 16.36 -7.26
CA GLY A 91 -5.83 15.62 -6.34
C GLY A 91 -6.54 14.39 -5.74
N VAL A 92 -7.79 14.55 -5.31
CA VAL A 92 -8.61 13.42 -4.82
C VAL A 92 -8.83 12.37 -5.92
N ARG A 93 -9.18 12.81 -7.14
CA ARG A 93 -9.32 11.94 -8.31
C ARG A 93 -8.01 11.23 -8.65
N MET A 94 -6.87 11.90 -8.52
CA MET A 94 -5.55 11.31 -8.74
C MET A 94 -5.31 10.09 -7.84
N ARG A 95 -5.67 10.17 -6.56
CA ARG A 95 -5.58 9.01 -5.64
C ARG A 95 -6.52 7.88 -6.06
N LEU A 96 -7.79 8.23 -6.32
CA LEU A 96 -8.83 7.27 -6.70
C LEU A 96 -8.52 6.54 -8.02
N MET A 97 -7.94 7.23 -9.01
CA MET A 97 -7.56 6.61 -10.29
C MET A 97 -6.56 5.47 -10.10
N GLY A 98 -5.60 5.62 -9.18
CA GLY A 98 -4.68 4.54 -8.82
C GLY A 98 -5.43 3.31 -8.27
N HIS A 99 -6.43 3.53 -7.41
CA HIS A 99 -7.26 2.44 -6.86
C HIS A 99 -8.06 1.74 -7.95
N LEU A 100 -8.66 2.50 -8.86
CA LEU A 100 -9.45 1.95 -9.98
C LEU A 100 -8.58 1.11 -10.92
N ALA A 101 -7.37 1.57 -11.24
CA ALA A 101 -6.44 0.82 -12.08
C ALA A 101 -5.97 -0.48 -11.39
N TRP A 102 -5.68 -0.42 -10.09
CA TRP A 102 -5.34 -1.59 -9.30
C TRP A 102 -6.48 -2.61 -9.25
N LEU A 103 -7.68 -2.13 -8.89
CA LEU A 103 -8.90 -2.93 -8.77
C LEU A 103 -9.28 -3.60 -10.09
N GLY A 104 -9.13 -2.89 -11.22
CA GLY A 104 -9.33 -3.42 -12.56
C GLY A 104 -8.45 -4.63 -12.86
N ARG A 105 -7.15 -4.55 -12.53
CA ARG A 105 -6.24 -5.69 -12.69
C ARG A 105 -6.59 -6.84 -11.75
N GLU A 106 -6.94 -6.58 -10.49
CA GLU A 106 -7.35 -7.65 -9.57
C GLU A 106 -8.60 -8.40 -10.07
N ARG A 107 -9.60 -7.69 -10.60
CA ARG A 107 -10.77 -8.30 -11.24
C ARG A 107 -10.39 -9.15 -12.45
N ALA A 108 -9.54 -8.62 -13.34
CA ALA A 108 -9.06 -9.37 -14.50
C ALA A 108 -8.27 -10.63 -14.09
N ARG A 109 -7.43 -10.55 -13.06
CA ARG A 109 -6.69 -11.71 -12.52
C ARG A 109 -7.61 -12.78 -11.96
N LEU A 110 -8.61 -12.40 -11.15
CA LEU A 110 -9.60 -13.33 -10.62
C LEU A 110 -10.30 -14.11 -11.73
N VAL A 111 -10.75 -13.40 -12.77
CA VAL A 111 -11.45 -14.00 -13.91
C VAL A 111 -10.49 -14.85 -14.77
N SER A 112 -9.24 -14.41 -14.93
CA SER A 112 -8.21 -15.16 -15.65
C SER A 112 -7.92 -16.52 -14.99
N ARG A 113 -7.98 -16.62 -13.65
CA ARG A 113 -7.83 -17.92 -12.95
C ARG A 113 -8.89 -18.95 -13.32
N ARG A 114 -10.07 -18.49 -13.74
CA ARG A 114 -11.18 -19.36 -14.18
C ARG A 114 -11.03 -19.76 -15.65
N GLY A 115 -10.02 -19.23 -16.35
CA GLY A 115 -9.80 -19.45 -17.77
C GLY A 115 -10.68 -18.59 -18.70
N GLU A 116 -11.40 -17.61 -18.14
CA GLU A 116 -12.36 -16.80 -18.86
C GLU A 116 -11.71 -15.54 -19.48
N LEU A 117 -10.90 -15.73 -20.53
CA LEU A 117 -10.12 -14.64 -21.14
C LEU A 117 -10.98 -13.45 -21.60
N ASP A 118 -12.16 -13.71 -22.15
CA ASP A 118 -13.04 -12.66 -22.67
C ASP A 118 -13.63 -11.79 -21.56
N ALA A 119 -13.98 -12.43 -20.45
CA ALA A 119 -14.43 -11.73 -19.26
C ALA A 119 -13.27 -10.98 -18.60
N ALA A 120 -12.07 -11.57 -18.50
CA ALA A 120 -10.89 -10.91 -17.94
C ALA A 120 -10.51 -9.64 -18.73
N ARG A 121 -10.55 -9.70 -20.06
CA ARG A 121 -10.39 -8.52 -20.92
C ARG A 121 -11.46 -7.47 -20.66
N SER A 122 -12.72 -7.91 -20.52
CA SER A 122 -13.85 -7.02 -20.26
C SER A 122 -13.69 -6.26 -18.94
N GLU A 123 -13.07 -6.87 -17.94
CA GLU A 123 -12.73 -6.21 -16.67
C GLU A 123 -11.72 -5.07 -16.85
N ILE A 124 -10.68 -5.25 -17.68
CA ILE A 124 -9.74 -4.17 -18.01
C ILE A 124 -10.42 -3.05 -18.80
N VAL A 125 -11.28 -3.39 -19.77
CA VAL A 125 -12.07 -2.39 -20.52
C VAL A 125 -12.99 -1.60 -19.57
N GLN A 126 -13.59 -2.28 -18.58
CA GLN A 126 -14.40 -1.61 -17.57
C GLN A 126 -13.55 -0.68 -16.68
N ALA A 127 -12.34 -1.09 -16.30
CA ALA A 127 -11.40 -0.25 -15.59
C ALA A 127 -11.02 1.01 -16.39
N GLN A 128 -10.81 0.89 -17.71
CA GLN A 128 -10.62 2.05 -18.58
C GLN A 128 -11.80 3.02 -18.52
N ARG A 129 -13.04 2.52 -18.60
CA ARG A 129 -14.24 3.36 -18.51
C ARG A 129 -14.34 4.06 -17.15
N ASP A 130 -14.01 3.35 -16.08
CA ASP A 130 -14.01 3.92 -14.73
C ASP A 130 -12.92 4.99 -14.58
N LEU A 131 -11.73 4.80 -15.18
CA LEU A 131 -10.70 5.84 -15.28
C LEU A 131 -11.18 7.07 -16.07
N GLN A 132 -11.87 6.89 -17.19
CA GLN A 132 -12.42 8.02 -17.97
C GLN A 132 -13.44 8.83 -17.16
N ARG A 133 -14.26 8.18 -16.32
CA ARG A 133 -15.18 8.87 -15.40
C ARG A 133 -14.44 9.61 -14.28
N ALA A 134 -13.27 9.11 -13.90
CA ALA A 134 -12.39 9.72 -12.91
C ALA A 134 -11.45 10.79 -13.49
N ALA A 135 -11.55 11.08 -14.80
CA ALA A 135 -10.69 12.06 -15.46
C ALA A 135 -10.71 13.42 -14.72
N PRO A 136 -9.54 14.05 -14.56
CA PRO A 136 -9.45 15.36 -13.92
C PRO A 136 -10.08 16.45 -14.80
N ARG A 137 -10.56 17.51 -14.16
CA ARG A 137 -11.13 18.67 -14.86
C ARG A 137 -10.06 19.48 -15.56
N ARG A 138 -8.91 19.71 -14.90
CA ARG A 138 -7.76 20.36 -15.51
C ARG A 138 -7.08 19.40 -16.49
N ARG A 139 -6.98 19.82 -17.76
CA ARG A 139 -6.36 19.02 -18.84
C ARG A 139 -4.84 18.96 -18.75
N ASN A 140 -4.24 19.96 -18.10
CA ASN A 140 -2.80 20.08 -17.89
C ASN A 140 -2.54 20.00 -16.38
N GLY A 141 -1.58 19.18 -15.97
CA GLY A 141 -1.24 18.98 -14.56
C GLY A 141 -0.85 17.54 -14.22
N VAL A 142 -0.52 17.33 -12.95
CA VAL A 142 -0.02 16.04 -12.46
C VAL A 142 -1.13 14.98 -12.49
N ALA A 143 -2.34 15.31 -12.05
CA ALA A 143 -3.50 14.41 -12.12
C ALA A 143 -3.82 13.99 -13.58
N ALA A 144 -3.78 14.93 -14.53
CA ALA A 144 -4.01 14.63 -15.95
C ALA A 144 -2.92 13.74 -16.55
N SER A 145 -1.68 13.92 -16.09
CA SER A 145 -0.57 13.05 -16.45
C SER A 145 -0.77 11.64 -15.92
N LEU A 146 -1.18 11.48 -14.65
CA LEU A 146 -1.53 10.18 -14.08
C LEU A 146 -2.66 9.50 -14.88
N HIS A 147 -3.73 10.24 -15.18
CA HIS A 147 -4.87 9.71 -15.94
C HIS A 147 -4.40 9.11 -17.28
N ARG A 148 -3.60 9.86 -18.05
CA ARG A 148 -3.05 9.37 -19.33
C ARG A 148 -2.17 8.13 -19.14
N THR A 149 -1.29 8.14 -18.14
CA THR A 149 -0.43 7.00 -17.80
C THR A 149 -1.25 5.74 -17.51
N LEU A 150 -2.29 5.85 -16.69
CA LEU A 150 -3.13 4.71 -16.31
C LEU A 150 -4.01 4.21 -17.46
N VAL A 151 -4.62 5.12 -18.24
CA VAL A 151 -5.40 4.75 -19.42
C VAL A 151 -4.52 4.01 -20.44
N HIS A 152 -3.28 4.48 -20.64
CA HIS A 152 -2.31 3.81 -21.51
C HIS A 152 -1.94 2.43 -20.96
N ALA A 153 -1.64 2.31 -19.67
CA ALA A 153 -1.35 1.02 -19.04
C ALA A 153 -2.50 0.01 -19.20
N MET A 154 -3.75 0.45 -19.02
CA MET A 154 -4.92 -0.41 -19.24
C MET A 154 -5.12 -0.77 -20.72
N ALA A 155 -4.84 0.15 -21.66
CA ALA A 155 -4.93 -0.14 -23.10
C ALA A 155 -3.92 -1.22 -23.52
N ARG A 156 -2.71 -1.12 -22.98
CA ARG A 156 -1.67 -2.14 -23.12
C ARG A 156 -2.14 -3.48 -22.54
N ASP A 157 -2.77 -3.48 -21.37
CA ASP A 157 -3.28 -4.71 -20.76
C ASP A 157 -4.37 -5.38 -21.63
N VAL A 158 -5.25 -4.59 -22.26
CA VAL A 158 -6.21 -5.11 -23.26
C VAL A 158 -5.48 -5.76 -24.44
N ALA A 159 -4.41 -5.15 -24.94
CA ALA A 159 -3.62 -5.70 -26.04
C ALA A 159 -2.97 -7.05 -25.69
N ILE A 160 -2.56 -7.26 -24.43
CA ILE A 160 -2.08 -8.58 -23.96
C ILE A 160 -3.20 -9.62 -24.11
N PHE A 161 -4.41 -9.34 -23.65
CA PHE A 161 -5.53 -10.26 -23.79
C PHE A 161 -5.91 -10.51 -25.25
N ASP A 162 -5.86 -9.48 -26.11
CA ASP A 162 -6.10 -9.63 -27.55
C ASP A 162 -5.02 -10.49 -28.24
N SER A 163 -3.78 -10.48 -27.72
CA SER A 163 -2.71 -11.35 -28.23
C SER A 163 -2.87 -12.81 -27.91
N LEU A 164 -3.51 -13.13 -26.78
CA LEU A 164 -3.89 -14.51 -26.46
C LEU A 164 -4.96 -15.05 -27.42
N ARG A 165 -5.64 -14.14 -28.15
CA ARG A 165 -6.57 -14.48 -29.23
C ARG A 165 -5.93 -14.40 -30.63
N GLY A 166 -4.61 -14.26 -30.71
CA GLY A 166 -3.87 -14.24 -31.97
C GLY A 166 -3.68 -12.86 -32.61
N THR A 167 -4.03 -11.77 -31.92
CA THR A 167 -3.74 -10.41 -32.43
C THR A 167 -2.28 -10.02 -32.10
N PRO A 168 -1.45 -9.56 -33.04
CA PRO A 168 -0.08 -9.15 -32.71
C PRO A 168 -0.05 -8.06 -31.62
N VAL A 169 0.84 -8.21 -30.63
CA VAL A 169 1.07 -7.16 -29.64
C VAL A 169 1.79 -5.99 -30.32
N PRO A 170 1.39 -4.74 -30.08
CA PRO A 170 2.14 -3.57 -30.55
C PRO A 170 3.60 -3.62 -30.09
N ILE A 171 4.52 -3.20 -30.96
CA ILE A 171 5.94 -3.09 -30.59
C ILE A 171 6.09 -2.03 -29.50
N ALA A 172 6.55 -2.45 -28.33
CA ALA A 172 6.79 -1.59 -27.16
C ALA A 172 7.95 -2.13 -26.33
N ASP A 173 8.44 -1.32 -25.39
CA ASP A 173 9.54 -1.65 -24.48
C ASP A 173 9.02 -1.96 -23.08
N ASP A 174 8.11 -2.93 -22.97
CA ASP A 174 7.39 -3.24 -21.74
C ASP A 174 7.09 -4.73 -21.56
N ALA A 175 6.48 -5.09 -20.42
CA ALA A 175 6.11 -6.46 -20.10
C ALA A 175 5.08 -7.06 -21.08
N ALA A 176 4.23 -6.23 -21.70
CA ALA A 176 3.26 -6.71 -22.69
C ALA A 176 3.97 -7.19 -23.94
N ALA A 177 4.98 -6.46 -24.41
CA ALA A 177 5.81 -6.87 -25.53
C ALA A 177 6.59 -8.15 -25.23
N VAL A 178 7.14 -8.29 -24.01
CA VAL A 178 7.80 -9.56 -23.57
C VAL A 178 6.84 -10.74 -23.68
N ILE A 179 5.64 -10.62 -23.09
CA ILE A 179 4.62 -11.67 -23.11
C ILE A 179 4.16 -11.95 -24.54
N GLY A 180 3.92 -10.91 -25.33
CA GLY A 180 3.54 -10.98 -26.74
C GLY A 180 4.56 -11.75 -27.58
N SER A 181 5.84 -11.38 -27.49
CA SER A 181 6.95 -12.07 -28.16
C SER A 181 7.00 -13.55 -27.76
N ALA A 182 6.87 -13.86 -26.46
CA ALA A 182 6.85 -15.24 -26.00
C ALA A 182 5.68 -16.05 -26.58
N ILE A 183 4.48 -15.49 -26.63
CA ILE A 183 3.28 -16.12 -27.22
C ILE A 183 3.50 -16.46 -28.70
N VAL A 184 4.09 -15.54 -29.48
CA VAL A 184 4.36 -15.73 -30.91
C VAL A 184 5.71 -16.41 -31.19
N ARG A 185 6.37 -16.99 -30.17
CA ARG A 185 7.65 -17.71 -30.27
C ARG A 185 8.83 -16.87 -30.79
N GLN A 186 8.78 -15.56 -30.58
CA GLN A 186 9.93 -14.67 -30.77
C GLN A 186 10.77 -14.64 -29.48
N ASP A 187 12.07 -14.38 -29.63
CA ASP A 187 12.99 -14.24 -28.51
C ASP A 187 12.79 -12.87 -27.81
N PRO A 188 12.36 -12.84 -26.53
CA PRO A 188 12.17 -11.60 -25.79
C PRO A 188 13.43 -11.15 -25.04
N SER A 189 14.58 -11.82 -25.20
CA SER A 189 15.80 -11.54 -24.41
C SER A 189 16.23 -10.07 -24.45
N ARG A 190 16.12 -9.41 -25.60
CA ARG A 190 16.44 -7.98 -25.72
C ARG A 190 15.50 -7.09 -24.89
N LEU A 191 14.20 -7.43 -24.85
CA LEU A 191 13.22 -6.68 -24.05
C LEU A 191 13.44 -6.94 -22.56
N LEU A 192 13.68 -8.21 -22.17
CA LEU A 192 13.99 -8.60 -20.80
C LEU A 192 15.24 -7.88 -20.28
N ALA A 193 16.31 -7.78 -21.07
CA ALA A 193 17.53 -7.06 -20.70
C ALA A 193 17.27 -5.56 -20.43
N ARG A 194 16.37 -4.93 -21.18
CA ARG A 194 16.01 -3.52 -20.97
C ARG A 194 15.22 -3.30 -19.69
N LEU A 195 14.43 -4.29 -19.26
CA LEU A 195 13.63 -4.24 -18.04
C LEU A 195 14.40 -4.69 -16.79
N GLU A 196 15.63 -5.17 -16.91
CA GLU A 196 16.44 -5.64 -15.79
C GLU A 196 16.76 -4.50 -14.80
N SER A 197 16.97 -3.29 -15.32
CA SER A 197 17.30 -2.12 -14.51
C SER A 197 16.04 -1.39 -14.03
N ALA A 198 15.87 -1.33 -12.71
CA ALA A 198 14.83 -0.53 -12.08
C ALA A 198 15.00 0.97 -12.39
N PRO A 199 13.92 1.71 -12.70
CA PRO A 199 14.00 3.14 -12.94
C PRO A 199 14.23 3.90 -11.60
N PRO A 200 14.86 5.10 -11.64
CA PRO A 200 15.08 5.93 -10.46
C PRO A 200 13.80 6.27 -9.68
N ALA A 201 12.66 6.31 -10.37
CA ALA A 201 11.35 6.57 -9.76
C ALA A 201 10.95 5.56 -8.66
N LEU A 202 11.68 4.45 -8.50
CA LEU A 202 11.49 3.47 -7.43
C LEU A 202 12.31 3.75 -6.16
N ASP A 203 13.00 4.89 -6.12
CA ASP A 203 13.34 5.53 -4.86
C ASP A 203 12.07 6.19 -4.28
N ILE A 204 11.39 5.43 -3.42
CA ILE A 204 10.04 5.74 -2.96
C ILE A 204 10.01 6.83 -1.87
N ASP A 205 11.18 7.28 -1.41
CA ASP A 205 11.36 8.33 -0.42
C ASP A 205 11.86 9.65 -1.05
N GLU A 206 12.21 9.65 -2.35
CA GLU A 206 12.82 10.79 -3.04
C GLU A 206 11.80 11.89 -3.42
N PHE A 207 11.32 12.64 -2.42
CA PHE A 207 10.52 13.86 -2.63
C PHE A 207 10.69 14.84 -1.47
N GLN A 208 10.67 16.14 -1.76
CA GLN A 208 10.84 17.19 -0.76
C GLN A 208 9.51 17.85 -0.36
N ASN A 209 8.53 17.83 -1.26
CA ASN A 209 7.27 18.55 -1.08
C ASN A 209 6.08 17.82 -1.73
N PHE A 210 4.88 18.39 -1.53
CA PHE A 210 3.61 17.86 -2.03
C PHE A 210 3.59 17.67 -3.55
N ASP A 211 4.12 18.63 -4.31
CA ASP A 211 4.13 18.57 -5.77
C ASP A 211 5.11 17.51 -6.28
N GLU A 212 6.30 17.43 -5.68
CA GLU A 212 7.29 16.39 -5.98
C GLU A 212 6.76 15.00 -5.67
N ARG A 213 6.07 14.83 -4.54
CA ARG A 213 5.37 13.60 -4.16
C ARG A 213 4.37 13.15 -5.23
N HIS A 214 3.58 14.08 -5.77
CA HIS A 214 2.64 13.76 -6.85
C HIS A 214 3.35 13.43 -8.16
N LYS A 215 4.40 14.16 -8.52
CA LYS A 215 5.23 13.83 -9.69
C LYS A 215 5.85 12.44 -9.55
N LEU A 216 6.38 12.11 -8.38
CA LEU A 216 6.92 10.78 -8.07
C LEU A 216 5.84 9.70 -8.21
N ARG A 217 4.63 9.93 -7.69
CA ARG A 217 3.49 9.00 -7.88
C ARG A 217 3.21 8.74 -9.36
N VAL A 218 3.20 9.77 -10.23
CA VAL A 218 3.03 9.58 -11.69
C VAL A 218 4.14 8.71 -12.27
N LYS A 219 5.40 8.99 -11.93
CA LYS A 219 6.54 8.22 -12.43
C LYS A 219 6.48 6.75 -11.96
N GLN A 220 6.08 6.50 -10.72
CA GLN A 220 5.91 5.14 -10.20
C GLN A 220 4.78 4.38 -10.90
N TRP A 221 3.63 5.02 -11.15
CA TRP A 221 2.56 4.41 -11.94
C TRP A 221 2.96 4.17 -13.40
N ALA A 222 3.81 5.01 -13.98
CA ALA A 222 4.39 4.75 -15.29
C ALA A 222 5.31 3.51 -15.27
N ALA A 223 6.21 3.41 -14.28
CA ALA A 223 7.06 2.24 -14.10
C ALA A 223 6.25 0.95 -13.90
N TRP A 224 5.20 0.98 -13.07
CA TRP A 224 4.26 -0.13 -12.92
C TRP A 224 3.50 -0.45 -14.20
N GLY A 225 3.14 0.58 -14.96
CA GLY A 225 2.56 0.44 -16.30
C GLY A 225 3.53 -0.14 -17.31
N THR A 226 4.84 -0.12 -17.07
CA THR A 226 5.85 -0.78 -17.90
C THR A 226 6.04 -2.24 -17.51
N ILE A 227 6.22 -2.54 -16.21
CA ILE A 227 6.61 -3.89 -15.78
C ILE A 227 5.45 -4.76 -15.28
N GLY A 228 4.36 -4.15 -14.82
CA GLY A 228 3.27 -4.88 -14.19
C GLY A 228 2.54 -5.79 -15.17
N ASP A 229 2.19 -6.99 -14.72
CA ASP A 229 1.44 -7.98 -15.49
C ASP A 229 -0.04 -8.02 -15.06
N PRO A 230 -1.02 -7.86 -15.98
CA PRO A 230 -2.44 -7.94 -15.67
C PRO A 230 -2.99 -9.36 -15.52
N ILE A 231 -2.26 -10.40 -15.93
CA ILE A 231 -2.74 -11.80 -15.89
C ILE A 231 -2.17 -12.51 -14.67
N GLY A 232 -0.85 -12.42 -14.47
CA GLY A 232 -0.15 -13.08 -13.40
C GLY A 232 -0.53 -12.55 -12.02
N LEU A 233 -0.64 -13.49 -11.09
CA LEU A 233 -1.04 -13.26 -9.71
C LEU A 233 0.14 -13.18 -8.75
N VAL A 234 1.36 -12.80 -9.18
CA VAL A 234 2.47 -12.67 -8.23
C VAL A 234 2.03 -11.71 -7.11
N PRO A 235 1.81 -12.20 -5.87
CA PRO A 235 1.41 -11.37 -4.76
C PRO A 235 2.61 -10.49 -4.39
N ASN A 236 2.64 -9.29 -4.96
CA ASN A 236 3.59 -8.29 -4.53
C ASN A 236 3.04 -7.69 -3.24
N TRP A 237 3.51 -8.23 -2.12
CA TRP A 237 3.37 -7.59 -0.82
C TRP A 237 4.53 -6.62 -0.63
N GLY A 238 4.31 -5.52 0.10
CA GLY A 238 5.36 -4.51 0.30
C GLY A 238 5.07 -3.17 -0.34
N TYR A 239 6.13 -2.38 -0.48
CA TYR A 239 6.14 -1.14 -1.23
C TYR A 239 6.61 -1.40 -2.65
N PHE A 240 6.09 -0.64 -3.63
CA PHE A 240 6.55 -0.71 -5.01
C PHE A 240 7.92 -0.04 -5.19
N ASN A 241 8.97 -0.76 -4.84
CA ASN A 241 10.36 -0.31 -4.89
C ASN A 241 11.21 -1.16 -5.83
N ARG A 242 12.53 -0.90 -5.85
CA ARG A 242 13.50 -1.66 -6.65
C ARG A 242 13.47 -3.17 -6.39
N ARG A 243 13.24 -3.62 -5.14
CA ARG A 243 13.16 -5.05 -4.81
C ARG A 243 11.94 -5.68 -5.51
N VAL A 244 10.77 -5.04 -5.44
CA VAL A 244 9.56 -5.51 -6.12
C VAL A 244 9.72 -5.49 -7.65
N TRP A 245 10.35 -4.47 -8.22
CA TRP A 245 10.67 -4.45 -9.65
C TRP A 245 11.47 -5.66 -10.09
N LEU A 246 12.58 -5.96 -9.39
CA LEU A 246 13.43 -7.11 -9.70
C LEU A 246 12.70 -8.45 -9.52
N ARG A 247 11.77 -8.53 -8.55
CA ARG A 247 10.90 -9.70 -8.38
C ARG A 247 9.96 -9.88 -9.56
N ILE A 248 9.29 -8.82 -10.01
CA ILE A 248 8.41 -8.88 -11.18
C ILE A 248 9.22 -9.23 -12.43
N HIS A 249 10.41 -8.65 -12.60
CA HIS A 249 11.32 -8.95 -13.71
C HIS A 249 11.69 -10.43 -13.77
N ARG A 250 12.16 -11.02 -12.66
CA ARG A 250 12.41 -12.47 -12.57
C ARG A 250 11.18 -13.30 -12.95
N GLY A 251 10.01 -12.92 -12.42
CA GLY A 251 8.75 -13.57 -12.77
C GLY A 251 8.40 -13.46 -14.26
N LEU A 252 8.73 -12.35 -14.93
CA LEU A 252 8.57 -12.22 -16.38
C LEU A 252 9.54 -13.10 -17.16
N VAL A 253 10.79 -13.23 -16.71
CA VAL A 253 11.79 -14.15 -17.32
C VAL A 253 11.28 -15.59 -17.24
N ASP A 254 10.96 -16.06 -16.03
CA ASP A 254 10.51 -17.44 -15.79
C ASP A 254 9.25 -17.75 -16.60
N ARG A 255 8.29 -16.82 -16.60
CA ARG A 255 7.04 -16.97 -17.35
C ARG A 255 7.26 -16.99 -18.85
N SER A 256 8.13 -16.13 -19.38
CA SER A 256 8.47 -16.12 -20.79
C SER A 256 9.03 -17.48 -21.24
N GLN A 257 9.95 -18.04 -20.46
CA GLN A 257 10.51 -19.36 -20.72
C GLN A 257 9.44 -20.46 -20.64
N ALA A 258 8.58 -20.41 -19.62
CA ALA A 258 7.47 -21.35 -19.47
C ALA A 258 6.51 -21.31 -20.66
N ILE A 259 6.14 -20.12 -21.15
CA ILE A 259 5.31 -19.95 -22.36
C ILE A 259 6.01 -20.57 -23.57
N GLN A 260 7.31 -20.30 -23.76
CA GLN A 260 8.09 -20.84 -24.88
C GLN A 260 8.20 -22.37 -24.86
N ALA A 261 8.06 -23.00 -23.70
CA ALA A 261 8.05 -24.46 -23.56
C ALA A 261 6.68 -25.13 -23.84
N THR A 262 5.58 -24.36 -23.92
CA THR A 262 4.25 -24.93 -24.14
C THR A 262 4.01 -25.29 -25.62
N THR A 263 3.12 -26.24 -25.88
CA THR A 263 2.72 -26.64 -27.25
C THR A 263 1.23 -26.41 -27.56
N SER A 264 0.45 -25.91 -26.61
CA SER A 264 -0.99 -25.65 -26.79
C SER A 264 -1.44 -24.33 -26.17
N PRO A 265 -2.51 -23.69 -26.67
CA PRO A 265 -3.07 -22.47 -26.09
C PRO A 265 -3.45 -22.60 -24.61
N LYS A 266 -4.02 -23.75 -24.21
CA LYS A 266 -4.37 -24.05 -22.81
C LYS A 266 -3.12 -24.07 -21.93
N ALA A 267 -2.04 -24.73 -22.37
CA ALA A 267 -0.79 -24.76 -21.62
C ALA A 267 -0.16 -23.35 -21.52
N THR A 268 -0.22 -22.55 -22.58
CA THR A 268 0.22 -21.13 -22.55
C THR A 268 -0.55 -20.33 -21.50
N LEU A 269 -1.88 -20.51 -21.43
CA LEU A 269 -2.69 -19.85 -20.42
C LEU A 269 -2.33 -20.28 -19.00
N VAL A 270 -2.07 -21.57 -18.78
CA VAL A 270 -1.59 -22.06 -17.48
C VAL A 270 -0.23 -21.44 -17.13
N ALA A 271 0.71 -21.38 -18.08
CA ALA A 271 2.01 -20.74 -17.85
C ALA A 271 1.87 -19.24 -17.50
N LEU A 272 0.95 -18.53 -18.16
CA LEU A 272 0.64 -17.13 -17.87
C LEU A 272 -0.01 -16.94 -16.49
N ALA A 273 -0.94 -17.83 -16.12
CA ALA A 273 -1.66 -17.77 -14.86
C ALA A 273 -0.84 -18.29 -13.67
N THR A 274 0.27 -18.99 -13.92
CA THR A 274 1.13 -19.52 -12.86
C THR A 274 1.72 -18.38 -12.04
N THR A 275 1.54 -18.50 -10.72
CA THR A 275 2.07 -17.57 -9.72
C THR A 275 3.49 -17.97 -9.35
N ALA A 276 4.40 -17.00 -9.39
CA ALA A 276 5.67 -17.14 -8.69
C ALA A 276 5.41 -17.36 -7.18
N PRO A 277 6.29 -18.09 -6.48
CA PRO A 277 6.17 -18.24 -5.03
C PRO A 277 6.18 -16.88 -4.35
N GLU A 278 5.47 -16.79 -3.22
CA GLU A 278 5.56 -15.60 -2.38
C GLU A 278 6.98 -15.46 -1.84
N GLU A 279 7.41 -14.20 -1.71
CA GLU A 279 8.72 -13.87 -1.16
C GLU A 279 8.49 -12.97 0.04
N ALA A 280 8.98 -13.46 1.19
CA ALA A 280 8.83 -12.81 2.47
C ALA A 280 9.34 -11.36 2.40
N VAL A 281 8.51 -10.44 2.90
CA VAL A 281 8.90 -9.05 3.06
C VAL A 281 9.52 -8.88 4.45
N PRO A 282 10.74 -8.32 4.56
CA PRO A 282 11.34 -8.04 5.86
C PRO A 282 10.54 -6.97 6.61
N ILE A 283 10.68 -6.95 7.93
CA ILE A 283 10.11 -5.92 8.78
C ILE A 283 11.25 -4.98 9.16
N GLU A 284 11.20 -3.76 8.65
CA GLU A 284 12.17 -2.72 8.96
C GLU A 284 11.51 -1.71 9.91
N VAL A 285 12.30 -0.97 10.70
CA VAL A 285 11.75 0.02 11.66
C VAL A 285 11.07 1.17 10.91
N ASP A 286 11.68 1.63 9.82
CA ASP A 286 11.14 2.68 8.95
C ASP A 286 9.77 2.31 8.38
N ASP A 287 9.57 1.01 8.15
CA ASP A 287 8.35 0.39 7.67
C ASP A 287 7.22 0.42 8.72
N LEU A 288 7.53 0.71 9.99
CA LEU A 288 6.57 0.89 11.09
C LEU A 288 6.41 2.36 11.49
N ALA A 289 7.45 3.18 11.30
CA ALA A 289 7.50 4.58 11.73
C ALA A 289 7.00 5.58 10.67
N SER A 290 6.99 5.17 9.39
CA SER A 290 6.61 6.08 8.31
C SER A 290 5.18 6.59 8.47
N LEU A 291 4.94 7.89 8.23
CA LEU A 291 3.59 8.42 8.20
C LEU A 291 2.84 7.81 7.00
N PRO A 292 1.83 6.93 7.24
CA PRO A 292 1.16 6.20 6.18
C PRO A 292 0.63 7.15 5.13
N THR A 293 0.66 6.70 3.88
CA THR A 293 0.21 7.44 2.68
C THR A 293 -1.27 7.79 2.69
N GLY A 294 -1.99 7.34 3.72
CA GLY A 294 -3.43 7.20 3.76
C GLY A 294 -3.93 6.08 2.85
N ASP A 295 -3.14 5.54 1.93
CA ASP A 295 -3.55 4.60 0.90
C ASP A 295 -2.94 3.22 1.20
N SER A 296 -3.64 2.37 1.95
CA SER A 296 -3.08 1.08 2.37
C SER A 296 -2.76 0.14 1.21
N LEU A 297 -3.20 0.41 -0.02
CA LEU A 297 -2.72 -0.37 -1.16
C LEU A 297 -1.22 -0.15 -1.39
N ILE A 298 -0.75 1.10 -1.23
CA ILE A 298 0.67 1.44 -1.33
C ILE A 298 1.45 0.76 -0.20
N ASP A 299 0.92 0.83 1.02
CA ASP A 299 1.61 0.35 2.21
C ASP A 299 1.65 -1.19 2.28
N THR A 300 0.73 -1.91 1.62
CA THR A 300 0.52 -3.35 1.84
C THR A 300 0.83 -4.21 0.62
N VAL A 301 0.32 -3.83 -0.56
CA VAL A 301 0.27 -4.70 -1.76
C VAL A 301 1.06 -4.13 -2.92
N ALA A 302 2.09 -3.32 -2.65
CA ALA A 302 2.97 -2.71 -3.63
C ALA A 302 2.19 -1.99 -4.74
N ALA A 303 1.09 -1.31 -4.38
CA ALA A 303 0.52 -0.34 -5.30
C ALA A 303 1.50 0.84 -5.45
N PRO A 304 1.66 1.39 -6.67
CA PRO A 304 2.62 2.46 -6.90
C PRO A 304 2.32 3.74 -6.11
N GLY A 305 3.32 4.23 -5.39
CA GLY A 305 3.28 5.49 -4.65
C GLY A 305 4.44 5.61 -3.64
N PRO A 306 4.71 6.83 -3.18
CA PRO A 306 5.78 7.09 -2.20
C PRO A 306 5.52 6.36 -0.88
N ARG A 307 6.56 5.99 -0.11
CA ARG A 307 6.40 5.23 1.15
C ARG A 307 5.61 6.01 2.20
N ALA A 308 5.96 7.27 2.36
CA ALA A 308 5.32 8.19 3.28
C ALA A 308 4.79 9.36 2.47
N ILE A 309 3.83 10.09 3.03
CA ILE A 309 3.43 11.35 2.40
C ILE A 309 4.39 12.53 2.80
N GLY A 310 5.41 12.31 3.68
CA GLY A 310 6.12 13.28 4.60
C GLY A 310 6.22 12.80 6.09
N ARG A 311 6.31 13.67 7.12
CA ARG A 311 6.61 13.29 8.54
C ARG A 311 5.50 13.54 9.58
N LEU A 312 5.49 12.77 10.67
CA LEU A 312 4.62 12.96 11.84
C LEU A 312 5.25 13.92 12.86
N TRP A 313 4.41 14.69 13.56
CA TRP A 313 4.89 15.57 14.63
C TRP A 313 5.29 14.80 15.91
N MET A 314 4.43 13.89 16.37
CA MET A 314 4.68 13.02 17.51
C MET A 314 4.72 11.58 17.05
N MET A 315 5.55 10.76 17.71
CA MET A 315 5.73 9.36 17.34
C MET A 315 6.05 9.24 15.83
N GLY A 316 7.01 10.06 15.38
CA GLY A 316 7.54 10.09 14.03
C GLY A 316 8.95 9.49 13.94
N ASP A 317 9.60 9.66 12.80
CA ASP A 317 10.97 9.18 12.52
C ASP A 317 12.07 9.94 13.30
N ASP A 318 11.70 11.03 13.96
CA ASP A 318 12.55 11.92 14.73
C ASP A 318 12.21 11.92 16.24
N ASP A 319 11.45 10.91 16.69
CA ASP A 319 11.10 10.64 18.09
C ASP A 319 11.89 9.42 18.60
N GLY A 320 12.99 9.66 19.32
CA GLY A 320 13.98 8.64 19.66
C GLY A 320 13.40 7.48 20.48
N ALA A 321 12.68 7.79 21.54
CA ALA A 321 12.03 6.78 22.38
C ALA A 321 10.99 5.96 21.61
N TYR A 322 10.23 6.59 20.69
CA TYR A 322 9.29 5.87 19.85
C TYR A 322 10.00 4.93 18.85
N MET A 323 11.09 5.39 18.23
CA MET A 323 11.89 4.59 17.30
C MET A 323 12.56 3.40 17.98
N ASP A 324 13.07 3.56 19.19
CA ASP A 324 13.63 2.45 20.00
C ASP A 324 12.55 1.41 20.33
N TRP A 325 11.33 1.85 20.66
CA TRP A 325 10.20 0.95 20.88
C TRP A 325 9.79 0.20 19.61
N LEU A 326 9.74 0.88 18.46
CA LEU A 326 9.47 0.25 17.17
C LEU A 326 10.57 -0.73 16.74
N ALA A 327 11.83 -0.49 17.09
CA ALA A 327 12.93 -1.42 16.82
C ALA A 327 12.73 -2.76 17.54
N VAL A 328 12.34 -2.71 18.82
CA VAL A 328 12.02 -3.91 19.60
C VAL A 328 10.80 -4.62 19.03
N LEU A 329 9.77 -3.88 18.64
CA LEU A 329 8.59 -4.45 17.99
C LEU A 329 8.96 -5.12 16.66
N ALA A 330 9.77 -4.49 15.81
CA ALA A 330 10.21 -5.05 14.53
C ALA A 330 10.99 -6.36 14.72
N GLU A 331 11.88 -6.43 15.71
CA GLU A 331 12.61 -7.64 16.08
C GLU A 331 11.65 -8.75 16.54
N GLN A 332 10.72 -8.42 17.45
CA GLN A 332 9.71 -9.35 17.94
C GLN A 332 8.85 -9.89 16.79
N LEU A 333 8.31 -9.02 15.94
CA LEU A 333 7.47 -9.41 14.81
C LEU A 333 8.25 -10.29 13.82
N SER A 334 9.53 -9.99 13.58
CA SER A 334 10.39 -10.79 12.70
C SER A 334 10.59 -12.20 13.24
N GLY A 335 10.82 -12.35 14.56
CA GLY A 335 10.96 -13.65 15.21
C GLY A 335 9.66 -14.47 15.23
N LEU A 336 8.51 -13.80 15.29
CA LEU A 336 7.19 -14.45 15.29
C LEU A 336 6.67 -14.80 13.90
N ALA A 337 7.04 -14.04 12.86
CA ALA A 337 6.38 -14.11 11.56
C ALA A 337 6.38 -15.51 10.91
N ASP A 338 7.44 -16.30 11.12
CA ASP A 338 7.54 -17.67 10.59
C ASP A 338 7.19 -18.74 11.64
N ALA A 339 7.37 -18.44 12.94
CA ALA A 339 7.26 -19.42 14.02
C ALA A 339 5.88 -19.44 14.71
N ASP A 340 5.26 -18.27 14.84
CA ASP A 340 3.96 -18.07 15.48
C ASP A 340 3.23 -16.89 14.83
N PRO A 341 2.56 -17.11 13.67
CA PRO A 341 1.85 -16.06 12.97
C PRO A 341 0.65 -15.52 13.77
N SER A 342 0.09 -16.29 14.72
CA SER A 342 -0.93 -15.79 15.65
C SER A 342 -0.32 -14.86 16.72
N GLY A 343 0.92 -15.12 17.10
CA GLY A 343 1.75 -14.24 17.92
C GLY A 343 1.95 -12.86 17.28
N VAL A 344 2.17 -12.79 15.96
CA VAL A 344 2.22 -11.52 15.22
C VAL A 344 0.92 -10.72 15.37
N VAL A 345 -0.23 -11.37 15.18
CA VAL A 345 -1.54 -10.72 15.34
C VAL A 345 -1.69 -10.16 16.77
N THR A 346 -1.30 -10.95 17.76
CA THR A 346 -1.33 -10.54 19.17
C THR A 346 -0.41 -9.35 19.43
N ALA A 347 0.84 -9.40 18.97
CA ALA A 347 1.81 -8.33 19.13
C ALA A 347 1.34 -7.01 18.49
N ILE A 348 0.79 -7.06 17.27
CA ILE A 348 0.21 -5.87 16.61
C ILE A 348 -0.97 -5.31 17.40
N ARG A 349 -1.88 -6.16 17.91
CA ARG A 349 -3.01 -5.70 18.74
C ARG A 349 -2.56 -5.05 20.04
N THR A 350 -1.55 -5.61 20.69
CA THR A 350 -0.94 -5.02 21.89
C THR A 350 -0.31 -3.66 21.59
N ALA A 351 0.46 -3.56 20.50
CA ALA A 351 1.07 -2.31 20.07
C ALA A 351 0.03 -1.24 19.72
N VAL A 352 -1.05 -1.63 19.02
CA VAL A 352 -2.20 -0.75 18.73
C VAL A 352 -2.90 -0.31 20.01
N ALA A 353 -3.08 -1.21 20.99
CA ALA A 353 -3.67 -0.85 22.28
C ALA A 353 -2.82 0.19 23.03
N ALA A 354 -1.49 0.05 23.01
CA ALA A 354 -0.55 1.00 23.60
C ALA A 354 -0.60 2.37 22.91
N LEU A 355 -0.72 2.41 21.58
CA LEU A 355 -0.93 3.65 20.82
C LEU A 355 -2.27 4.31 21.15
N ASN A 356 -3.34 3.53 21.30
CA ASN A 356 -4.68 4.03 21.61
C ASN A 356 -4.81 4.63 23.02
N GLN A 357 -3.83 4.42 23.91
CA GLN A 357 -3.77 5.09 25.21
C GLN A 357 -3.37 6.58 25.12
N HIS A 358 -2.85 7.01 23.96
CA HIS A 358 -2.62 8.43 23.69
C HIS A 358 -3.93 9.14 23.38
N THR A 359 -4.06 10.41 23.81
CA THR A 359 -5.23 11.24 23.49
C THR A 359 -5.04 12.08 22.23
N HIS A 360 -3.83 12.13 21.69
CA HIS A 360 -3.55 12.90 20.48
C HIS A 360 -3.80 12.16 19.17
N GLY A 361 -4.20 12.89 18.11
CA GLY A 361 -4.57 12.30 16.82
C GLY A 361 -3.45 11.59 16.04
N SER A 362 -2.17 11.90 16.26
CA SER A 362 -1.06 11.23 15.57
C SER A 362 -1.09 9.71 15.74
N ARG A 363 -1.64 9.22 16.87
CA ARG A 363 -1.77 7.79 17.16
C ARG A 363 -2.48 7.00 16.07
N PHE A 364 -3.48 7.58 15.41
CA PHE A 364 -4.29 6.86 14.43
C PHE A 364 -3.53 6.56 13.13
N TYR A 365 -2.60 7.44 12.74
CA TYR A 365 -1.67 7.16 11.65
C TYR A 365 -0.76 5.98 11.99
N ASN A 366 -0.20 5.97 13.21
CA ASN A 366 0.65 4.86 13.66
C ASN A 366 -0.14 3.54 13.80
N VAL A 367 -1.36 3.58 14.33
CA VAL A 367 -2.25 2.40 14.40
C VAL A 367 -2.50 1.82 13.01
N LYS A 368 -2.78 2.69 12.02
CA LYS A 368 -2.95 2.27 10.63
C LYS A 368 -1.67 1.65 10.06
N GLN A 369 -0.53 2.28 10.27
CA GLN A 369 0.75 1.80 9.76
C GLN A 369 1.11 0.43 10.35
N LEU A 370 0.96 0.24 11.66
CA LEU A 370 1.19 -1.05 12.30
C LEU A 370 0.28 -2.16 11.75
N ARG A 371 -1.01 -1.85 11.56
CA ARG A 371 -1.95 -2.83 10.96
C ARG A 371 -1.57 -3.16 9.52
N ASN A 372 -1.25 -2.16 8.68
CA ASN A 372 -0.79 -2.39 7.31
C ASN A 372 0.49 -3.24 7.26
N ALA A 373 1.46 -2.93 8.12
CA ALA A 373 2.71 -3.69 8.22
C ALA A 373 2.46 -5.14 8.66
N GLY A 374 1.62 -5.37 9.67
CA GLY A 374 1.25 -6.71 10.09
C GLY A 374 0.58 -7.53 8.98
N VAL A 375 -0.37 -6.92 8.25
CA VAL A 375 -1.01 -7.55 7.07
C VAL A 375 0.03 -7.91 6.02
N ARG A 376 0.90 -6.96 5.64
CA ARG A 376 1.97 -7.15 4.66
C ARG A 376 2.89 -8.32 5.02
N VAL A 377 3.32 -8.37 6.27
CA VAL A 377 4.28 -9.37 6.78
C VAL A 377 3.70 -10.77 6.74
N LEU A 378 2.50 -10.93 7.30
CA LEU A 378 1.79 -12.21 7.35
C LEU A 378 1.43 -12.68 5.95
N ALA A 379 0.87 -11.80 5.12
CA ALA A 379 0.46 -12.16 3.77
C ALA A 379 1.65 -12.51 2.88
N SER A 380 2.82 -11.88 3.05
CA SER A 380 4.04 -12.22 2.28
C SER A 380 4.64 -13.59 2.59
N ARG A 381 4.14 -14.26 3.63
CA ARG A 381 4.60 -15.57 4.11
C ARG A 381 3.52 -16.65 3.98
N GLY A 382 2.44 -16.39 3.24
CA GLY A 382 1.33 -17.33 3.11
C GLY A 382 0.37 -17.39 4.31
N HIS A 383 0.57 -16.56 5.35
CA HIS A 383 -0.30 -16.53 6.55
C HIS A 383 -1.56 -15.66 6.31
N HIS A 384 -2.31 -15.99 5.25
CA HIS A 384 -3.42 -15.17 4.78
C HIS A 384 -4.60 -15.13 5.76
N ALA A 385 -4.84 -16.19 6.52
CA ALA A 385 -5.88 -16.21 7.54
C ALA A 385 -5.59 -15.20 8.66
N GLU A 386 -4.34 -15.12 9.11
CA GLU A 386 -3.88 -14.16 10.11
C GLU A 386 -3.87 -12.73 9.56
N ALA A 387 -3.44 -12.55 8.31
CA ALA A 387 -3.52 -11.26 7.63
C ALA A 387 -4.97 -10.76 7.54
N ALA A 388 -5.92 -11.64 7.24
CA ALA A 388 -7.34 -11.31 7.20
C ALA A 388 -7.89 -10.87 8.57
N LYS A 389 -7.40 -11.44 9.69
CA LYS A 389 -7.75 -10.98 11.05
C LYS A 389 -7.35 -9.53 11.27
N LEU A 390 -6.14 -9.13 10.87
CA LEU A 390 -5.68 -7.73 10.99
C LEU A 390 -6.38 -6.76 10.02
N LEU A 391 -6.79 -7.23 8.84
CA LEU A 391 -7.66 -6.44 7.95
C LEU A 391 -9.04 -6.21 8.57
N ALA A 392 -9.62 -7.23 9.20
CA ALA A 392 -10.89 -7.12 9.89
C ALA A 392 -10.84 -6.10 11.05
N ASP A 393 -9.71 -6.01 11.77
CA ASP A 393 -9.49 -5.02 12.83
C ASP A 393 -9.49 -3.56 12.32
N GLN A 394 -9.39 -3.34 10.99
CA GLN A 394 -9.51 -2.03 10.35
C GLN A 394 -10.96 -1.66 10.04
N ARG A 395 -11.94 -2.46 10.49
CA ARG A 395 -13.37 -2.19 10.38
C ARG A 395 -14.06 -2.25 11.77
N PRO A 396 -15.05 -1.39 12.07
CA PRO A 396 -15.52 -0.26 11.24
C PRO A 396 -14.40 0.76 11.00
N LEU A 397 -14.57 1.59 9.97
CA LEU A 397 -13.61 2.64 9.66
C LEU A 397 -13.43 3.53 10.90
N HIS A 398 -12.19 3.89 11.20
CA HIS A 398 -11.88 4.77 12.32
C HIS A 398 -12.05 6.25 11.91
N ASN A 399 -12.19 7.16 12.88
CA ASN A 399 -12.24 8.63 12.79
C ASN A 399 -11.14 9.33 11.97
N GLN A 400 -10.23 8.63 11.30
CA GLN A 400 -9.24 9.21 10.37
C GLN A 400 -9.26 8.56 8.99
N ASP A 401 -10.03 7.50 8.81
CA ASP A 401 -10.11 6.81 7.52
C ASP A 401 -10.74 7.70 6.44
N TRP A 402 -11.40 8.80 6.82
CA TRP A 402 -11.81 9.87 5.89
C TRP A 402 -10.63 10.58 5.22
N ALA A 403 -9.42 10.61 5.81
CA ALA A 403 -8.23 11.21 5.18
C ALA A 403 -7.69 10.39 4.00
N CYS A 404 -8.35 9.27 3.70
CA CYS A 404 -8.11 8.44 2.55
C CYS A 404 -9.36 8.41 1.63
N PRO A 405 -9.26 8.93 0.40
CA PRO A 405 -10.31 8.76 -0.60
C PRO A 405 -10.68 7.28 -0.75
N ASN A 406 -11.98 6.98 -0.67
CA ASN A 406 -12.51 5.63 -0.85
C ASN A 406 -11.86 4.55 0.03
N ARG A 407 -11.57 4.87 1.29
CA ARG A 407 -10.92 3.96 2.23
C ARG A 407 -11.60 2.60 2.40
N ALA A 408 -12.93 2.59 2.48
CA ALA A 408 -13.70 1.34 2.53
C ALA A 408 -13.40 0.45 1.31
N GLY A 409 -13.41 1.02 0.09
CA GLY A 409 -13.12 0.28 -1.13
C GLY A 409 -11.69 -0.25 -1.19
N ILE A 410 -10.71 0.49 -0.64
CA ILE A 410 -9.33 0.02 -0.49
C ILE A 410 -9.26 -1.21 0.42
N LEU A 411 -9.90 -1.17 1.59
CA LEU A 411 -9.90 -2.30 2.53
C LEU A 411 -10.54 -3.54 1.89
N ARG A 412 -11.67 -3.38 1.20
CA ARG A 412 -12.29 -4.49 0.43
C ARG A 412 -11.38 -5.01 -0.68
N SER A 413 -10.59 -4.14 -1.33
CA SER A 413 -9.58 -4.56 -2.32
C SER A 413 -8.45 -5.38 -1.70
N LEU A 414 -7.99 -5.03 -0.49
CA LEU A 414 -6.97 -5.79 0.26
C LEU A 414 -7.50 -7.15 0.73
N GLU A 415 -8.76 -7.18 1.20
CA GLU A 415 -9.44 -8.41 1.57
C GLU A 415 -9.59 -9.34 0.37
N ALA A 416 -9.99 -8.80 -0.78
CA ALA A 416 -10.03 -9.57 -2.01
C ALA A 416 -8.66 -10.14 -2.39
N ARG A 417 -7.60 -9.34 -2.30
CA ARG A 417 -6.23 -9.80 -2.60
C ARG A 417 -5.81 -10.94 -1.68
N THR A 418 -6.08 -10.80 -0.39
CA THR A 418 -5.78 -11.81 0.64
C THR A 418 -6.56 -13.10 0.38
N ALA A 419 -7.85 -12.99 0.06
CA ALA A 419 -8.71 -14.13 -0.28
C ALA A 419 -8.26 -14.83 -1.58
N MET A 420 -7.85 -14.07 -2.61
CA MET A 420 -7.27 -14.67 -3.82
C MET A 420 -5.98 -15.43 -3.52
N ALA A 421 -5.11 -14.87 -2.67
CA ALA A 421 -3.86 -15.52 -2.29
C ALA A 421 -4.11 -16.83 -1.50
N SER A 422 -5.12 -16.86 -0.63
CA SER A 422 -5.53 -18.08 0.09
C SER A 422 -6.33 -19.09 -0.75
N GLY A 423 -6.72 -18.73 -1.96
CA GLY A 423 -7.53 -19.59 -2.85
C GLY A 423 -9.04 -19.48 -2.64
N ASP A 424 -9.51 -18.59 -1.76
CA ASP A 424 -10.93 -18.29 -1.57
C ASP A 424 -11.43 -17.31 -2.64
N LEU A 425 -11.73 -17.85 -3.83
CA LEU A 425 -12.12 -17.06 -4.99
C LEU A 425 -13.55 -16.50 -4.89
N GLU A 426 -14.39 -17.05 -4.02
CA GLU A 426 -15.76 -16.56 -3.81
C GLU A 426 -15.75 -15.30 -2.95
N SER A 427 -15.09 -15.34 -1.79
CA SER A 427 -14.90 -14.15 -0.95
C SER A 427 -14.15 -13.07 -1.69
N ALA A 428 -13.15 -13.44 -2.51
CA ALA A 428 -12.46 -12.50 -3.38
C ALA A 428 -13.41 -11.80 -4.36
N ALA A 429 -14.27 -12.54 -5.05
CA ALA A 429 -15.22 -11.99 -6.00
C ALA A 429 -16.17 -10.99 -5.33
N ALA A 430 -16.75 -11.37 -4.19
CA ALA A 430 -17.65 -10.52 -3.42
C ALA A 430 -16.96 -9.22 -2.96
N ALA A 431 -15.74 -9.32 -2.45
CA ALA A 431 -14.98 -8.18 -1.99
C ALA A 431 -14.55 -7.23 -3.12
N LEU A 432 -14.17 -7.74 -4.31
CA LEU A 432 -13.84 -6.90 -5.48
C LEU A 432 -15.07 -6.18 -6.03
N GLU A 433 -16.23 -6.82 -6.04
CA GLU A 433 -17.47 -6.20 -6.49
C GLU A 433 -17.88 -5.08 -5.54
N GLU A 434 -17.83 -5.31 -4.23
CA GLU A 434 -18.09 -4.27 -3.23
C GLU A 434 -17.09 -3.12 -3.32
N ALA A 435 -15.79 -3.42 -3.47
CA ALA A 435 -14.76 -2.41 -3.68
C ALA A 435 -15.04 -1.53 -4.91
N SER A 436 -15.55 -2.14 -6.00
CA SER A 436 -15.92 -1.44 -7.23
C SER A 436 -17.11 -0.52 -7.02
N ASN A 437 -18.12 -1.00 -6.30
CA ASN A 437 -19.32 -0.23 -6.00
C ASN A 437 -19.02 0.95 -5.07
N LEU A 438 -18.16 0.75 -4.06
CA LEU A 438 -17.67 1.81 -3.19
C LEU A 438 -16.87 2.88 -3.98
N ALA A 439 -15.96 2.46 -4.86
CA ALA A 439 -15.17 3.38 -5.69
C ALA A 439 -16.03 4.22 -6.63
N ARG A 440 -17.01 3.60 -7.31
CA ARG A 440 -17.95 4.29 -8.21
C ARG A 440 -18.87 5.23 -7.45
N THR A 441 -19.31 4.83 -6.26
CA THR A 441 -20.15 5.67 -5.38
C THR A 441 -19.37 6.89 -4.90
N PHE A 442 -18.13 6.69 -4.47
CA PHE A 442 -17.24 7.78 -4.08
C PHE A 442 -17.02 8.77 -5.24
N LEU A 443 -16.76 8.25 -6.46
CA LEU A 443 -16.60 9.09 -7.65
C LEU A 443 -17.86 9.90 -7.99
N LYS A 444 -19.04 9.30 -7.83
CA LYS A 444 -20.32 10.01 -7.98
C LYS A 444 -20.47 11.13 -6.95
N ASN A 445 -20.08 10.88 -5.70
CA ASN A 445 -20.11 11.89 -4.65
C ASN A 445 -19.13 13.05 -4.91
N VAL A 446 -17.91 12.75 -5.41
CA VAL A 446 -16.96 13.78 -5.85
C VAL A 446 -17.58 14.65 -6.93
N ALA A 447 -18.19 14.04 -7.96
CA ALA A 447 -18.84 14.80 -9.03
C ALA A 447 -19.99 15.69 -8.51
N GLN A 448 -20.76 15.21 -7.52
CA GLN A 448 -21.81 15.99 -6.87
C GLN A 448 -21.25 17.14 -6.04
N ALA A 449 -20.18 16.92 -5.26
CA ALA A 449 -19.53 17.96 -4.47
C ALA A 449 -18.95 19.09 -5.32
N GLU A 450 -18.44 18.77 -6.50
CA GLU A 450 -17.96 19.78 -7.44
C GLU A 450 -19.08 20.59 -8.13
N GLN A 451 -20.33 20.11 -8.10
CA GLN A 451 -21.50 20.77 -8.72
C GLN A 451 -22.34 21.52 -7.68
N THR A 452 -22.42 20.98 -6.47
CA THR A 452 -23.28 21.47 -5.40
C THR A 452 -22.42 21.77 -4.17
N PRO A 453 -22.01 23.04 -3.99
CA PRO A 453 -21.29 23.46 -2.78
C PRO A 453 -22.06 23.04 -1.52
N GLY A 454 -21.42 22.25 -0.66
CA GLY A 454 -22.04 21.72 0.57
C GLY A 454 -22.58 20.29 0.46
N HIS A 455 -22.46 19.61 -0.69
CA HIS A 455 -22.68 18.16 -0.74
C HIS A 455 -21.59 17.42 0.04
N GLY A 456 -22.01 16.48 0.90
CA GLY A 456 -21.12 15.76 1.80
C GLY A 456 -21.08 16.36 3.20
N LEU A 457 -20.46 15.60 4.10
CA LEU A 457 -20.35 15.96 5.51
C LEU A 457 -19.27 17.01 5.72
N LYS A 458 -19.44 17.77 6.81
CA LYS A 458 -18.49 18.78 7.26
C LYS A 458 -17.94 18.41 8.63
N PRO A 459 -16.61 18.38 8.77
CA PRO A 459 -15.91 18.30 10.05
C PRO A 459 -16.42 19.29 11.10
N PRO A 460 -16.55 18.88 12.37
CA PRO A 460 -16.81 19.80 13.48
C PRO A 460 -15.69 20.84 13.62
N GLY A 461 -16.04 22.03 14.10
CA GLY A 461 -15.08 23.11 14.39
C GLY A 461 -14.60 23.94 13.19
N PHE A 462 -14.98 23.60 11.95
CA PHE A 462 -14.55 24.32 10.75
C PHE A 462 -15.74 24.76 9.87
N GLY A 463 -15.96 26.07 9.83
CA GLY A 463 -17.05 26.77 9.13
C GLY A 463 -17.34 28.12 9.80
N PRO A 464 -18.05 29.05 9.14
CA PRO A 464 -18.50 30.26 9.84
C PRO A 464 -19.31 29.82 11.06
N PRO A 465 -19.11 30.46 12.23
CA PRO A 465 -19.93 30.17 13.41
C PRO A 465 -21.41 30.25 13.01
N PRO A 466 -22.28 29.38 13.55
CA PRO A 466 -23.72 29.51 13.33
C PRO A 466 -24.13 30.97 13.58
N PRO A 467 -25.05 31.55 12.79
CA PRO A 467 -25.48 32.93 13.01
C PRO A 467 -25.87 33.14 14.47
N GLY A 468 -25.12 33.99 15.19
CA GLY A 468 -25.33 34.26 16.62
C GLY A 468 -24.46 33.47 17.60
N ALA A 469 -23.60 32.54 17.16
CA ALA A 469 -22.63 31.92 18.05
C ALA A 469 -21.54 32.93 18.43
N ARG A 470 -21.47 33.27 19.73
CA ARG A 470 -20.39 34.11 20.27
C ARG A 470 -19.06 33.36 20.16
N PRO A 471 -17.94 34.03 19.81
CA PRO A 471 -16.63 33.42 19.87
C PRO A 471 -16.41 32.83 21.27
N PRO A 472 -15.86 31.62 21.39
CA PRO A 472 -15.50 31.08 22.70
C PRO A 472 -14.55 32.09 23.35
N GLN A 473 -14.92 32.57 24.54
CA GLN A 473 -14.03 33.41 25.33
C GLN A 473 -12.74 32.62 25.55
N GLN A 474 -11.64 33.09 24.97
CA GLN A 474 -10.32 32.59 25.30
C GLN A 474 -10.18 32.70 26.82
N LYS A 475 -10.20 31.55 27.50
CA LYS A 475 -9.80 31.50 28.90
C LYS A 475 -8.31 31.80 28.91
N GLN A 476 -7.96 33.04 29.23
CA GLN A 476 -6.61 33.40 29.63
C GLN A 476 -6.21 32.45 30.77
N ARG A 477 -5.20 31.62 30.53
CA ARG A 477 -4.51 30.85 31.54
C ARG A 477 -3.07 31.31 31.59
#